data_AF-A0A4Y8S553-F1
#
_entry.id   AF-A0A4Y8S553-F1
#
_cell.length_a   1.000
_cell.length_b   1.000
_cell.length_c   1.000
_cell.angle_alpha   90.00
_cell.angle_beta   90.00
_cell.angle_gamma   90.00
#
_symmetry.space_group_name_H-M   'P 1'
#
loop_
_entity.id
_entity.type
_entity.pdbx_description
1 polymer ?
#
loop_
_entity_poly.entity_id
_entity_poly.type
_entity_poly.pdbx_seq_one_letter_code
_entity_poly.pdbx_strand_id
1 'polypeptide(L)'
;MSSLIASACFYGAALLLILFVGVVYSTRRQFMSYHSVALSRRWLELDDGVRLLLLALIHLVGWGWMVIAFAGFALLAAWHHQPMQPGLVMAL
;
A
#
# COMPACT_ATOMS: atom_id res chain seq x y z
N MET A 1 10.44 -26.56 5.28
CA MET A 1 9.30 -26.39 4.35
C MET A 1 8.20 -25.52 4.95
N SER A 2 7.82 -25.71 6.23
CA SER A 2 6.73 -24.94 6.88
C SER A 2 7.00 -23.43 7.02
N SER A 3 8.26 -23.01 7.20
CA SER A 3 8.63 -21.60 7.38
C SER A 3 8.45 -20.76 6.11
N LEU A 4 8.79 -21.30 4.92
CA LEU A 4 8.65 -20.59 3.64
C LEU A 4 7.17 -20.31 3.32
N ILE A 5 6.31 -21.30 3.53
CA ILE A 5 4.86 -21.16 3.33
C ILE A 5 4.30 -20.13 4.31
N ALA A 6 4.68 -20.21 5.59
CA ALA A 6 4.28 -19.22 6.59
C ALA A 6 4.72 -17.80 6.19
N SER A 7 5.98 -17.61 5.79
CA SER A 7 6.49 -16.32 5.32
C SER A 7 5.71 -15.80 4.11
N ALA A 8 5.46 -16.63 3.09
CA ALA A 8 4.70 -16.24 1.91
C ALA A 8 3.27 -15.81 2.27
N CYS A 9 2.60 -16.52 3.20
CA CYS A 9 1.29 -16.13 3.70
C CYS A 9 1.33 -14.78 4.44
N PHE A 10 2.31 -14.55 5.32
CA PHE A 10 2.42 -13.27 6.04
C PHE A 10 2.71 -12.10 5.10
N TYR A 11 3.63 -12.25 4.15
CA TYR A 11 3.89 -11.21 3.15
C TYR A 11 2.69 -10.98 2.24
N GLY A 12 2.01 -12.03 1.80
CA GLY A 12 0.78 -11.91 1.00
C GLY A 12 -0.31 -11.16 1.76
N ALA A 13 -0.53 -11.48 3.03
CA ALA A 13 -1.50 -10.78 3.87
C ALA A 13 -1.14 -9.29 4.07
N ALA A 14 0.14 -8.98 4.29
CA ALA A 14 0.61 -7.60 4.39
C ALA A 14 0.39 -6.82 3.08
N LEU A 15 0.67 -7.43 1.92
CA LEU A 15 0.44 -6.82 0.61
C LEU A 15 -1.05 -6.60 0.33
N LEU A 16 -1.93 -7.50 0.76
CA LEU A 16 -3.38 -7.31 0.68
C LEU A 16 -3.84 -6.13 1.54
N LEU A 17 -3.29 -5.97 2.75
CA LEU A 17 -3.57 -4.81 3.59
C LEU A 17 -3.12 -3.50 2.93
N ILE A 18 -1.92 -3.49 2.34
CA ILE A 18 -1.40 -2.32 1.62
C ILE A 18 -2.29 -2.00 0.40
N LEU A 19 -2.69 -3.02 -0.36
CA LEU A 19 -3.58 -2.85 -1.50
C LEU A 19 -4.93 -2.27 -1.06
N PHE A 20 -5.49 -2.78 0.04
CA PHE A 20 -6.73 -2.25 0.63
C PHE A 20 -6.59 -0.77 0.98
N VAL A 21 -5.51 -0.38 1.66
CA VAL A 21 -5.23 1.04 1.97
C VAL A 21 -5.13 1.87 0.69
N GLY A 22 -4.41 1.36 -0.33
CA GLY A 22 -4.27 2.02 -1.62
C GLY A 22 -5.61 2.31 -2.30
N VAL A 23 -6.48 1.31 -2.38
CA VAL A 23 -7.84 1.44 -2.94
C VAL A 23 -8.70 2.41 -2.12
N VAL A 24 -8.65 2.31 -0.79
CA VAL A 24 -9.42 3.17 0.10
C VAL A 24 -9.01 4.63 -0.06
N TYR A 25 -7.72 4.93 -0.22
CA TYR A 25 -7.21 6.29 -0.39
C TYR A 25 -7.47 6.83 -1.80
N SER A 26 -7.25 6.04 -2.86
CA SER A 26 -7.43 6.48 -4.25
C SER A 26 -8.89 6.78 -4.62
N THR A 27 -9.85 6.22 -3.87
CA THR A 27 -11.29 6.43 -4.08
C THR A 27 -11.91 7.49 -3.17
N ARG A 28 -11.12 8.17 -2.32
CA ARG A 28 -11.67 9.20 -1.41
C ARG A 28 -12.19 10.41 -2.17
N ARG A 29 -13.28 10.99 -1.64
CA ARG A 29 -13.87 12.26 -2.12
C ARG A 29 -13.73 13.41 -1.13
N GLN A 30 -13.21 13.12 0.06
CA GLN A 30 -12.96 14.07 1.14
C GLN A 30 -11.87 13.51 2.07
N PHE A 31 -11.20 14.38 2.82
CA PHE A 31 -10.24 13.94 3.83
C PHE A 31 -10.94 13.18 4.98
N MET A 32 -10.18 12.36 5.71
CA MET A 32 -10.67 11.58 6.86
C MET A 32 -10.83 12.42 8.14
N SER A 33 -11.74 12.05 9.05
CA SER A 33 -12.10 12.85 10.24
C SER A 33 -10.93 13.28 11.13
N TYR A 34 -9.85 12.51 11.21
CA TYR A 34 -8.68 12.94 11.97
C TYR A 34 -7.98 14.18 11.36
N HIS A 35 -8.09 14.42 10.05
CA HIS A 35 -7.57 15.63 9.43
C HIS A 35 -8.40 16.86 9.81
N SER A 36 -9.72 16.72 10.06
CA SER A 36 -10.49 17.86 10.58
C SER A 36 -10.06 18.23 12.00
N VAL A 37 -9.63 17.26 12.80
CA VAL A 37 -9.05 17.53 14.12
C VAL A 37 -7.72 18.28 13.96
N ALA A 38 -6.86 17.84 13.04
CA ALA A 38 -5.57 18.48 12.78
C ALA A 38 -5.71 19.91 12.23
N LEU A 39 -6.68 20.16 11.34
CA LEU A 39 -6.89 21.45 10.69
C LEU A 39 -7.84 22.36 11.47
N SER A 40 -8.52 21.85 12.50
CA SER A 40 -9.61 22.55 13.21
C SER A 40 -10.65 23.16 12.26
N ARG A 41 -10.90 22.48 11.13
CA ARG A 41 -11.83 22.88 10.07
C ARG A 41 -12.50 21.66 9.47
N ARG A 42 -13.77 21.81 9.07
CA ARG A 42 -14.50 20.79 8.31
C ARG A 42 -14.09 20.83 6.84
N TRP A 43 -14.26 19.72 6.11
CA TRP A 43 -13.95 19.65 4.67
C TRP A 43 -14.64 20.75 3.84
N LEU A 44 -15.90 21.05 4.17
CA LEU A 44 -16.68 22.07 3.47
C LEU A 44 -16.22 23.51 3.77
N GLU A 45 -15.46 23.72 4.84
CA GLU A 45 -14.93 25.04 5.25
C GLU A 45 -13.57 25.36 4.61
N LEU A 46 -12.99 24.41 3.87
CA LEU A 46 -11.77 24.65 3.11
C LEU A 46 -12.07 25.31 1.76
N ASP A 47 -11.16 26.18 1.33
CA ASP A 47 -11.19 26.74 -0.01
C ASP A 47 -11.07 25.64 -1.07
N ASP A 48 -11.67 25.85 -2.23
CA ASP A 48 -11.70 24.86 -3.32
C ASP A 48 -10.29 24.41 -3.75
N GLY A 49 -9.35 25.35 -3.82
CA GLY A 49 -7.95 25.02 -4.15
C GLY A 49 -7.28 24.12 -3.11
N VAL A 50 -7.56 24.35 -1.82
CA VAL A 50 -7.02 23.53 -0.73
C VAL A 50 -7.66 22.14 -0.74
N ARG A 51 -8.98 22.05 -1.00
CA ARG A 51 -9.66 20.77 -1.17
C ARG A 51 -9.05 19.97 -2.32
N LEU A 52 -8.86 20.60 -3.48
CA LEU A 52 -8.26 19.95 -4.65
C LEU A 52 -6.85 19.44 -4.35
N LEU A 53 -6.01 20.28 -3.74
CA LEU A 53 -4.65 19.90 -3.36
C LEU A 53 -4.65 18.69 -2.42
N LEU A 54 -5.42 18.75 -1.32
CA LEU A 54 -5.49 17.64 -0.36
C LEU A 54 -6.01 16.35 -1.00
N LEU A 55 -7.02 16.45 -1.88
CA LEU A 55 -7.54 15.29 -2.58
C LEU A 55 -6.48 14.67 -3.50
N ALA A 56 -5.74 15.51 -4.23
CA ALA A 56 -4.64 15.06 -5.09
C ALA A 56 -3.54 14.35 -4.30
N LEU A 57 -3.15 14.88 -3.12
CA LEU A 57 -2.21 14.21 -2.22
C LEU A 57 -2.74 12.87 -1.70
N ILE A 58 -3.99 12.81 -1.27
CA ILE A 58 -4.62 11.56 -0.80
C ILE A 58 -4.65 10.51 -1.91
N HIS A 59 -5.03 10.91 -3.13
CA HIS A 59 -5.04 10.03 -4.29
C HIS A 59 -3.64 9.57 -4.67
N LEU A 60 -2.66 10.46 -4.68
CA LEU A 60 -1.27 10.12 -4.97
C LEU A 60 -0.73 9.08 -3.98
N VAL A 61 -0.99 9.27 -2.68
CA VAL A 61 -0.63 8.28 -1.66
C VAL A 61 -1.34 6.95 -1.91
N GLY A 62 -2.63 6.98 -2.23
CA GLY A 62 -3.40 5.78 -2.58
C GLY A 62 -2.81 5.01 -3.77
N TRP A 63 -2.53 5.70 -4.87
CA TRP A 63 -1.89 5.11 -6.05
C TRP A 63 -0.48 4.60 -5.75
N GLY A 64 0.30 5.32 -4.94
CA GLY A 64 1.62 4.89 -4.48
C GLY A 64 1.56 3.54 -3.74
N TRP A 65 0.63 3.40 -2.80
CA TRP A 65 0.42 2.12 -2.11
C TRP A 65 -0.04 1.00 -3.05
N MET A 66 -0.87 1.29 -4.05
CA MET A 66 -1.26 0.29 -5.04
C MET A 66 -0.05 -0.20 -5.84
N VAL A 67 0.82 0.71 -6.31
CA VAL A 67 2.06 0.33 -7.03
C VAL A 67 2.96 -0.54 -6.16
N ILE A 68 3.15 -0.17 -4.88
CA ILE A 68 3.93 -0.97 -3.93
C ILE A 68 3.34 -2.36 -3.76
N ALA A 69 2.02 -2.48 -3.59
CA ALA A 69 1.35 -3.78 -3.48
C ALA A 69 1.55 -4.64 -4.72
N PHE A 70 1.34 -4.10 -5.92
CA PHE A 70 1.52 -4.83 -7.17
C PHE A 70 2.98 -5.24 -7.40
N ALA A 71 3.94 -4.36 -7.14
CA ALA A 71 5.36 -4.69 -7.22
C ALA A 71 5.73 -5.80 -6.21
N GLY A 72 5.21 -5.71 -4.99
CA GLY A 72 5.40 -6.74 -3.97
C GLY A 72 4.81 -8.10 -4.37
N PHE A 73 3.60 -8.12 -4.94
CA PHE A 73 3.01 -9.37 -5.47
C PHE A 73 3.83 -9.95 -6.62
N ALA A 74 4.32 -9.10 -7.53
CA ALA A 74 5.18 -9.53 -8.63
C ALA A 74 6.49 -10.15 -8.10
N LEU A 75 7.10 -9.54 -7.08
CA LEU A 75 8.30 -10.08 -6.42
C LEU A 75 8.03 -11.40 -5.70
N LEU A 76 6.91 -11.51 -4.98
CA LEU A 76 6.52 -12.75 -4.29
C LEU A 76 6.23 -13.88 -5.29
N ALA A 77 5.59 -13.57 -6.42
CA ALA A 77 5.37 -14.52 -7.49
C ALA A 77 6.69 -14.92 -8.18
N ALA A 78 7.56 -13.96 -8.46
CA ALA A 78 8.87 -14.22 -9.04
C ALA A 78 9.72 -15.13 -8.13
N TRP A 79 9.73 -14.89 -6.82
CA TRP A 79 10.35 -15.77 -5.84
C TRP A 79 9.82 -17.20 -6.00
N HIS A 80 8.50 -17.38 -6.01
CA HIS A 80 7.88 -18.71 -6.09
C HIS A 80 8.27 -19.46 -7.38
N HIS A 81 8.55 -18.73 -8.47
CA HIS A 81 8.97 -19.30 -9.75
C HIS A 81 10.49 -19.39 -9.96
N GLN A 82 11.32 -18.89 -9.04
CA GLN A 82 12.77 -19.06 -9.14
C GLN A 82 13.12 -20.55 -9.00
N PRO A 83 13.85 -21.16 -9.95
CA PRO A 83 14.47 -22.45 -9.69
C PRO A 83 15.44 -22.23 -8.54
N MET A 84 15.23 -22.90 -7.40
CA MET A 84 16.16 -22.83 -6.27
C MET A 84 17.58 -23.02 -6.79
N GLN A 85 18.44 -21.99 -6.71
CA GLN A 85 19.86 -22.17 -6.97
C GLN A 85 20.49 -22.67 -5.67
N PRO A 86 20.80 -23.98 -5.55
CA PRO A 86 21.27 -24.57 -4.30
C PRO A 86 22.64 -24.02 -3.84
N GLY A 87 23.37 -23.31 -4.71
CA GLY A 87 24.73 -22.84 -4.42
C GLY A 87 24.85 -21.60 -3.54
N LEU A 88 23.83 -20.71 -3.49
CA LEU A 88 23.96 -19.44 -2.75
C LEU A 88 23.61 -19.58 -1.25
N VAL A 89 22.72 -20.53 -0.91
CA VAL A 89 22.26 -20.75 0.47
C VAL A 89 23.29 -21.50 1.33
N MET A 90 24.26 -22.17 0.70
CA MET A 90 25.36 -22.86 1.42
C MET A 90 26.65 -22.03 1.53
N ALA A 91 26.66 -20.82 0.96
CA ALA A 91 27.83 -19.93 0.96
C ALA A 91 27.74 -18.79 2.01
N LEU A 92 26.67 -18.77 2.80
CA LEU A 92 26.44 -17.87 3.94
C LEU A 92 26.15 -18.71 5.19
#